data_AF-A0A4R6H7H1-F1
#
_entry.id   AF-A0A4R6H7H1-F1
#
_cell.length_a   1.000
_cell.length_b   1.000
_cell.length_c   1.000
_cell.angle_alpha   90.00
_cell.angle_beta   90.00
_cell.angle_gamma   90.00
#
_symmetry.space_group_name_H-M   'P 1'
#
loop_
_entity.id
_entity.type
_entity.pdbx_description
1 polymer ?
#
loop_
_entity_poly.entity_id
_entity_poly.type
_entity_poly.pdbx_seq_one_letter_code
_entity_poly.pdbx_strand_id
1 'polypeptide(L)'
;MQKNKLNLIIDFLLLICLLLISGIGFLIRYVLPPGFARKQLYGSGVDLQFWGLDRHEWGNIHLIISLVFIALLFFHILLHWKMICAFTGKYSQGKISSKVLLGIVLALSAICLVGPFCIQPEVASRQGRIVTESITPTNSDQTPTHSSSTIEVKGSMHLNELASQFQVSTSTIIAQMGISPKDSCQRIGRLKKKYGFAMHELKQLIELEMNN
;
A
#
# COMPACT_ATOMS: atom_id res chain seq x y z
N MET A 1 16.30 41.61 -20.89
CA MET A 1 15.08 41.66 -20.05
C MET A 1 14.23 40.38 -20.12
N GLN A 2 13.95 39.80 -21.29
CA GLN A 2 13.08 38.61 -21.39
C GLN A 2 13.65 37.36 -20.69
N LYS A 3 14.98 37.14 -20.74
CA LYS A 3 15.64 35.99 -20.09
C LYS A 3 15.48 36.01 -18.57
N ASN A 4 15.69 37.16 -17.93
CA ASN A 4 15.52 37.30 -16.47
C ASN A 4 14.07 37.06 -16.04
N LYS A 5 13.09 37.50 -16.85
CA LYS A 5 11.67 37.20 -16.62
C LYS A 5 11.38 35.70 -16.73
N LEU A 6 11.92 35.02 -17.74
CA LEU A 6 11.78 33.58 -17.92
C LEU A 6 12.38 32.79 -16.74
N ASN A 7 13.58 33.16 -16.30
CA ASN A 7 14.22 32.53 -15.14
C ASN A 7 13.36 32.71 -13.88
N LEU A 8 12.86 33.92 -13.62
CA LEU A 8 11.99 34.19 -12.48
C LEU A 8 10.69 33.36 -12.51
N ILE A 9 10.09 33.19 -13.70
CA ILE A 9 8.90 32.35 -13.87
C ILE A 9 9.23 30.88 -13.56
N ILE A 10 10.35 30.37 -14.06
CA ILE A 10 10.75 28.98 -13.81
C ILE A 10 11.05 28.75 -12.32
N ASP A 11 11.74 29.69 -11.67
CA ASP A 11 12.02 29.63 -10.24
C ASP A 11 10.74 29.64 -9.40
N PHE A 12 9.77 30.48 -9.78
CA PHE A 12 8.47 30.52 -9.15
C PHE A 12 7.66 29.22 -9.35
N LEU A 13 7.67 28.67 -10.56
CA LEU A 13 7.04 27.36 -10.84
C LEU A 13 7.70 26.23 -10.06
N LEU A 14 9.03 26.22 -9.96
CA LEU A 14 9.77 25.27 -9.12
C LEU A 14 9.36 25.37 -7.66
N LEU A 15 9.21 26.58 -7.12
CA LEU A 15 8.75 26.78 -5.75
C LEU A 15 7.33 26.21 -5.54
N ILE A 16 6.40 26.48 -6.45
CA ILE A 16 5.04 25.92 -6.37
C ILE A 16 5.07 24.40 -6.42
N CYS A 17 5.79 23.82 -7.39
CA CYS A 17 5.92 22.37 -7.50
C CYS A 17 6.50 21.76 -6.22
N LEU A 18 7.53 22.36 -5.62
CA LEU A 18 8.12 21.90 -4.37
C LEU A 18 7.09 21.90 -3.22
N LEU A 19 6.32 22.97 -3.08
CA LEU A 19 5.27 23.08 -2.07
C LEU A 19 4.18 22.02 -2.26
N LEU A 20 3.76 21.77 -3.51
CA LEU A 20 2.75 20.76 -3.83
C LEU A 20 3.24 19.34 -3.57
N ILE A 21 4.46 18.99 -4.03
CA ILE A 21 5.05 17.66 -3.79
C ILE A 21 5.16 17.43 -2.28
N SER A 22 5.72 18.38 -1.54
CA SER A 22 5.86 18.29 -0.08
C SER A 22 4.49 18.17 0.60
N GLY A 23 3.54 19.06 0.27
CA GLY A 23 2.19 19.08 0.84
C GLY A 23 1.42 17.78 0.58
N ILE A 24 1.47 17.24 -0.64
CA ILE A 24 0.83 15.96 -0.96
C ILE A 24 1.56 14.80 -0.26
N GLY A 25 2.88 14.86 -0.13
CA GLY A 25 3.64 13.89 0.66
C GLY A 25 3.18 13.84 2.11
N PHE A 26 2.97 15.01 2.74
CA PHE A 26 2.38 15.12 4.07
C PHE A 26 0.94 14.61 4.10
N LEU A 27 0.11 14.98 3.13
CA LEU A 27 -1.27 14.51 3.00
C LEU A 27 -1.33 12.97 2.98
N ILE A 28 -0.55 12.33 2.11
CA ILE A 28 -0.49 10.87 1.98
C ILE A 28 0.08 10.22 3.24
N ARG A 29 1.05 10.83 3.92
CA ARG A 29 1.66 10.24 5.12
C ARG A 29 0.75 10.32 6.34
N TYR A 30 0.08 11.46 6.55
CA TYR A 30 -0.59 11.76 7.82
C TYR A 30 -2.12 11.77 7.72
N VAL A 31 -2.70 12.11 6.56
CA VAL A 31 -4.15 12.23 6.39
C VAL A 31 -4.75 10.98 5.73
N LEU A 32 -4.07 10.36 4.76
CA LEU A 32 -4.51 9.11 4.12
C LEU A 32 -3.63 7.92 4.53
N PRO A 33 -3.69 7.43 5.79
CA PRO A 33 -2.82 6.36 6.28
C PRO A 33 -2.91 5.07 5.44
N PRO A 34 -1.83 4.28 5.39
CA PRO A 34 -1.81 3.02 4.65
C PRO A 34 -2.79 2.00 5.24
N GLY A 35 -3.20 1.01 4.44
CA GLY A 35 -4.34 0.13 4.77
C GLY A 35 -4.30 -0.54 6.14
N PHE A 36 -3.11 -0.91 6.65
CA PHE A 36 -2.98 -1.45 8.02
C PHE A 36 -3.32 -0.42 9.10
N ALA A 37 -2.73 0.78 9.02
CA ALA A 37 -2.97 1.87 9.96
C ALA A 37 -4.43 2.35 9.86
N ARG A 38 -4.98 2.43 8.64
CA ARG A 38 -6.40 2.72 8.41
C ARG A 38 -7.31 1.73 9.13
N LYS A 39 -7.03 0.42 9.01
CA LYS A 39 -7.84 -0.62 9.66
C LYS A 39 -7.79 -0.52 11.18
N GLN A 40 -6.65 -0.12 11.75
CA GLN A 40 -6.50 0.07 13.18
C GLN A 40 -7.24 1.31 13.70
N LEU A 41 -7.27 2.39 12.92
CA LEU A 41 -7.89 3.66 13.32
C LEU A 41 -9.41 3.70 13.08
N TYR A 42 -9.87 3.12 11.98
CA TYR A 42 -11.26 3.31 11.49
C TYR A 42 -12.02 1.99 11.27
N GLY A 43 -11.41 0.83 11.53
CA GLY A 43 -12.04 -0.48 11.30
C GLY A 43 -11.93 -0.98 9.86
N SER A 44 -12.63 -2.08 9.57
CA SER A 44 -12.62 -2.71 8.23
C SER A 44 -13.72 -2.19 7.32
N GLY A 45 -13.48 -2.20 6.01
CA GLY A 45 -14.50 -1.85 5.01
C GLY A 45 -14.70 -0.35 4.78
N VAL A 46 -13.83 0.48 5.35
CA VAL A 46 -13.84 1.94 5.15
C VAL A 46 -12.70 2.35 4.23
N ASP A 47 -12.99 3.24 3.29
CA ASP A 47 -12.01 3.86 2.42
C ASP A 47 -11.87 5.34 2.78
N LEU A 48 -10.63 5.80 2.89
CA LEU A 48 -10.32 7.19 3.18
C LEU A 48 -10.06 7.91 1.87
N GLN A 49 -10.76 9.02 1.68
CA GLN A 49 -10.62 9.88 0.52
C GLN A 49 -10.39 11.32 0.99
N PHE A 50 -9.64 12.06 0.19
CA PHE A 50 -9.50 13.50 0.34
C PHE A 50 -9.85 14.14 -0.99
N TRP A 51 -10.85 15.03 -0.99
CA TRP A 51 -11.48 15.56 -2.21
C TRP A 51 -11.96 14.47 -3.19
N GLY A 52 -12.53 13.39 -2.67
CA GLY A 52 -13.04 12.28 -3.47
C GLY A 52 -11.96 11.38 -4.09
N LEU A 53 -10.68 11.69 -3.86
CA LEU A 53 -9.55 10.91 -4.35
C LEU A 53 -8.95 10.06 -3.23
N ASP A 54 -8.60 8.82 -3.56
CA ASP A 54 -7.94 7.91 -2.64
C ASP A 54 -6.42 8.16 -2.53
N ARG A 55 -5.76 7.38 -1.67
CA ARG A 55 -4.30 7.46 -1.47
C ARG A 55 -3.52 7.20 -2.76
N HIS A 56 -3.98 6.26 -3.59
CA HIS A 56 -3.29 5.87 -4.81
C HIS A 56 -3.39 6.97 -5.87
N GLU A 57 -4.56 7.59 -6.00
CA GLU A 57 -4.81 8.71 -6.90
C GLU A 57 -3.97 9.94 -6.50
N TRP A 58 -3.94 10.30 -5.21
CA TRP A 58 -3.02 11.33 -4.72
C TRP A 58 -1.55 10.96 -4.96
N GLY A 59 -1.19 9.68 -4.85
CA GLY A 59 0.13 9.18 -5.20
C GLY A 59 0.46 9.37 -6.69
N ASN A 60 -0.49 9.14 -7.58
CA ASN A 60 -0.32 9.38 -9.02
C ASN A 60 -0.13 10.86 -9.32
N ILE A 61 -0.93 11.74 -8.70
CA ILE A 61 -0.79 13.19 -8.84
C ILE A 61 0.59 13.64 -8.32
N HIS A 62 1.00 13.15 -7.14
CA HIS A 62 2.32 13.44 -6.56
C HIS A 62 3.46 13.04 -7.51
N LEU A 63 3.35 11.88 -8.16
CA LEU A 63 4.33 11.41 -9.13
C LEU A 63 4.38 12.30 -10.38
N ILE A 64 3.23 12.67 -10.95
CA ILE A 64 3.17 13.56 -12.14
C ILE A 64 3.81 14.92 -11.83
N ILE A 65 3.47 15.53 -10.69
CA ILE A 65 4.04 16.82 -10.29
C ILE A 65 5.56 16.68 -10.06
N SER A 66 6.01 15.56 -9.48
CA SER A 66 7.44 15.28 -9.29
C SER A 66 8.21 15.17 -10.61
N LEU A 67 7.62 14.55 -11.64
CA LEU A 67 8.23 14.49 -12.98
C LEU A 67 8.32 15.88 -13.63
N VAL A 68 7.25 16.69 -13.51
CA VAL A 68 7.26 18.08 -13.98
C VAL A 68 8.33 18.90 -13.25
N PHE A 69 8.46 18.73 -11.93
CA PHE A 69 9.49 19.40 -11.14
C PHE A 69 10.90 19.01 -11.60
N ILE A 70 11.17 17.73 -11.85
CA ILE A 70 12.47 17.28 -12.37
C ILE A 70 12.77 17.91 -13.75
N ALA A 71 11.78 17.96 -14.64
CA ALA A 71 11.95 18.60 -15.96
C ALA A 71 12.22 20.10 -15.85
N LEU A 72 11.47 20.83 -15.01
CA LEU A 72 11.71 22.25 -14.73
C LEU A 72 13.07 22.48 -14.07
N LEU A 73 13.50 21.59 -13.17
CA LEU A 73 14.79 21.68 -12.49
C LEU A 73 15.94 21.50 -13.48
N PHE A 74 15.80 20.57 -14.43
CA PHE A 74 16.73 20.40 -15.54
C PHE A 74 16.85 21.69 -16.37
N PHE A 75 15.72 22.30 -16.77
CA PHE A 75 15.75 23.57 -17.50
C PHE A 75 16.33 24.72 -16.68
N HIS A 76 16.02 24.80 -15.37
CA HIS A 76 16.60 25.78 -14.47
C HIS A 76 18.13 25.67 -14.43
N ILE A 77 18.68 24.46 -14.31
CA ILE A 77 20.14 24.24 -14.33
C ILE A 77 20.74 24.70 -15.67
N LEU A 78 20.10 24.39 -16.81
CA LEU A 78 20.57 24.84 -18.11
C LEU A 78 20.54 26.37 -18.26
N LEU A 79 19.49 27.03 -17.78
CA LEU A 79 19.38 28.49 -17.83
C LEU A 79 20.41 29.19 -16.94
N HIS A 80 20.75 28.57 -15.81
CA HIS A 80 21.75 29.08 -14.87
C HIS A 80 23.17 28.56 -15.16
N TRP A 81 23.39 27.83 -16.27
CA TRP A 81 24.67 27.18 -16.59
C TRP A 81 25.89 28.12 -16.52
N LYS A 82 25.76 29.35 -17.04
CA LYS A 82 26.85 30.35 -16.97
C LYS A 82 27.20 30.74 -15.54
N MET A 83 26.19 30.90 -14.68
CA MET A 83 26.38 31.20 -13.26
C MET A 83 27.02 30.00 -12.56
N ILE A 84 26.61 28.78 -12.88
CA ILE A 84 27.18 27.55 -12.33
C ILE A 84 28.66 27.43 -12.73
N CYS A 85 29.03 27.68 -13.98
CA CYS A 85 30.43 27.70 -14.42
C CYS A 85 31.25 28.80 -13.72
N ALA A 86 30.68 30.00 -13.54
CA ALA A 86 31.35 31.09 -12.85
C ALA A 86 31.52 30.80 -11.35
N PHE A 87 30.52 30.21 -10.71
CA PHE A 87 30.53 29.83 -9.29
C PHE A 87 31.54 28.71 -9.03
N THR A 88 31.54 27.68 -9.88
CA THR A 88 32.51 26.58 -9.83
C THR A 88 33.93 27.06 -10.15
N GLY A 89 34.12 28.00 -11.09
CA GLY A 89 35.41 28.62 -11.37
C GLY A 89 35.98 29.44 -10.20
N LYS A 90 35.14 30.17 -9.46
CA LYS A 90 35.57 30.94 -8.28
C LYS A 90 35.87 30.06 -7.06
N TYR A 91 35.12 28.98 -6.87
CA TYR A 91 35.33 28.04 -5.76
C TYR A 91 36.49 27.05 -6.01
N SER A 92 37.01 27.01 -7.24
CA SER A 92 38.20 26.22 -7.64
C SER A 92 39.52 26.68 -6.99
N GLN A 93 39.52 27.71 -6.16
CA GLN A 93 40.69 28.12 -5.37
C GLN A 93 40.95 27.21 -4.15
N GLY A 94 40.07 26.24 -3.87
CA GLY A 94 40.26 25.19 -2.86
C GLY A 94 40.91 23.90 -3.42
N LYS A 95 41.29 22.97 -2.52
CA LYS A 95 41.99 21.69 -2.86
C LYS A 95 41.19 20.73 -3.76
N ILE A 96 39.87 20.86 -3.83
CA ILE A 96 39.00 19.96 -4.60
C ILE A 96 38.62 20.66 -5.91
N SER A 97 38.94 20.03 -7.06
CA SER A 97 38.56 20.59 -8.36
C SER A 97 37.05 20.60 -8.54
N SER A 98 36.50 21.67 -9.12
CA SER A 98 35.05 21.83 -9.30
C SER A 98 34.43 20.77 -10.23
N LYS A 99 35.26 20.12 -11.07
CA LYS A 99 34.88 18.96 -11.89
C LYS A 99 34.58 17.72 -11.04
N VAL A 100 35.36 17.50 -9.97
CA VAL A 100 35.13 16.40 -9.02
C VAL A 100 33.83 16.63 -8.24
N LEU A 101 33.60 17.85 -7.76
CA LEU A 101 32.36 18.19 -7.03
C LEU A 101 31.12 17.98 -7.91
N LEU A 102 31.16 18.44 -9.17
CA LEU A 102 30.08 18.21 -10.13
C LEU A 102 29.85 16.72 -10.39
N GLY A 103 30.93 15.95 -10.57
CA GLY A 103 30.87 14.50 -10.73
C GLY A 103 30.19 13.79 -9.56
N ILE A 104 30.50 14.20 -8.32
CA ILE A 104 29.86 13.66 -7.11
C ILE A 104 28.35 13.97 -7.10
N VAL A 105 27.96 15.22 -7.39
CA VAL A 105 26.53 15.61 -7.41
C VAL A 105 25.75 14.83 -8.46
N LEU A 106 26.31 14.65 -9.66
CA LEU A 106 25.69 13.87 -10.72
C LEU A 106 25.59 12.39 -10.35
N ALA A 107 26.63 11.81 -9.77
CA ALA A 107 26.63 10.43 -9.31
C ALA A 107 25.59 10.19 -8.21
N LEU A 108 25.52 11.07 -7.20
CA LEU A 108 24.52 10.98 -6.13
C LEU A 108 23.09 11.12 -6.70
N SER A 109 22.88 12.06 -7.62
CA SER A 109 21.58 12.23 -8.27
C SER A 109 21.15 10.98 -9.04
N ALA A 110 22.08 10.37 -9.79
CA ALA A 110 21.85 9.13 -10.52
C ALA A 110 21.55 7.95 -9.58
N ILE A 111 22.30 7.81 -8.48
CA ILE A 111 22.06 6.77 -7.46
C ILE A 111 20.67 6.92 -6.85
N CYS A 112 20.25 8.13 -6.48
CA CYS A 112 18.93 8.36 -5.89
C CYS A 112 17.78 8.08 -6.87
N LEU A 113 17.95 8.39 -8.16
CA LEU A 113 16.91 8.20 -9.17
C LEU A 113 16.83 6.77 -9.70
N VAL A 114 17.97 6.12 -9.92
CA VAL A 114 18.06 4.79 -10.57
C VAL A 114 18.22 3.67 -9.54
N GLY A 115 18.87 3.93 -8.41
CA GLY A 115 19.15 2.95 -7.36
C GLY A 115 17.93 2.14 -6.90
N PRO A 116 16.73 2.74 -6.69
CA PRO A 116 15.53 1.99 -6.32
C PRO A 116 15.12 0.91 -7.33
N PHE A 117 15.49 1.04 -8.61
CA PHE A 117 15.20 0.04 -9.64
C PHE A 117 16.22 -1.10 -9.67
N CYS A 118 17.40 -0.91 -9.07
CA CYS A 118 18.45 -1.93 -9.02
C CYS A 118 18.33 -2.87 -7.82
N ILE A 119 17.47 -2.56 -6.85
CA ILE A 119 17.34 -3.30 -5.59
C ILE A 119 16.03 -4.11 -5.63
N GLN A 120 16.13 -5.43 -5.51
CA GLN A 120 14.95 -6.29 -5.37
C GLN A 120 14.40 -6.18 -3.93
N PRO A 121 13.07 -6.13 -3.74
CA PRO A 121 12.49 -6.02 -2.41
C PRO A 121 12.70 -7.33 -1.63
N GLU A 122 13.08 -7.21 -0.36
CA GLU A 122 13.16 -8.35 0.54
C GLU A 122 11.75 -8.80 0.97
N VAL A 123 11.44 -10.08 0.74
CA VAL A 123 10.16 -10.68 1.12
C VAL A 123 10.26 -11.15 2.57
N ALA A 124 9.92 -10.27 3.50
CA ALA A 124 9.84 -10.62 4.92
C ALA A 124 8.50 -11.32 5.23
N SER A 125 8.57 -12.51 5.83
CA SER A 125 7.39 -13.18 6.38
C SER A 125 6.80 -12.34 7.51
N ARG A 126 5.53 -11.96 7.39
CA ARG A 126 4.82 -11.23 8.43
C ARG A 126 4.66 -12.14 9.65
N GLN A 127 5.54 -12.01 10.65
CA GLN A 127 5.42 -12.74 11.92
C GLN A 127 4.01 -12.48 12.46
N GLY A 128 3.21 -13.55 12.57
CA GLY A 128 1.84 -13.48 13.03
C GLY A 128 1.81 -12.80 14.39
N ARG A 129 1.10 -11.67 14.47
CA ARG A 129 0.65 -11.13 15.76
C ARG A 129 -0.22 -12.22 16.37
N ILE A 130 0.30 -12.95 17.34
CA ILE A 130 -0.52 -13.71 18.27
C ILE A 130 -1.43 -12.66 18.91
N VAL A 131 -2.67 -12.59 18.44
CA VAL A 131 -3.72 -11.92 19.19
C VAL A 131 -3.97 -12.86 20.35
N THR A 132 -3.21 -12.69 21.42
CA THR A 132 -3.65 -13.16 22.73
C THR A 132 -4.87 -12.32 23.04
N GLU A 133 -6.05 -12.83 22.69
CA GLU A 133 -7.28 -12.40 23.32
C GLU A 133 -7.07 -12.58 24.82
N SER A 134 -6.81 -11.46 25.49
CA SER A 134 -6.82 -11.39 26.95
C SER A 134 -8.25 -11.69 27.39
N ILE A 135 -8.55 -12.97 27.63
CA ILE A 135 -9.77 -13.36 28.34
C ILE A 135 -9.60 -12.87 29.77
N THR A 136 -10.21 -11.71 30.06
CA THR A 136 -10.53 -11.30 31.42
C THR A 136 -11.61 -12.25 31.94
N PRO A 137 -11.40 -12.98 33.04
CA PRO A 137 -12.44 -13.83 33.61
C PRO A 137 -13.43 -12.93 34.36
N THR A 138 -14.49 -12.50 33.69
CA THR A 138 -15.66 -11.94 34.39
C THR A 138 -16.60 -13.10 34.70
N ASN A 139 -16.55 -13.52 35.97
CA ASN A 139 -17.52 -14.44 36.56
C ASN A 139 -18.92 -13.85 36.50
N SER A 140 -19.81 -14.50 35.78
CA SER A 140 -21.24 -14.51 36.10
C SER A 140 -21.80 -15.88 35.72
N ASP A 141 -21.94 -16.72 36.75
CA ASP A 141 -22.69 -17.97 36.71
C ASP A 141 -24.12 -17.72 36.25
N GLN A 142 -24.51 -18.38 35.16
CA GLN A 142 -25.74 -19.19 35.03
C GLN A 142 -25.78 -19.86 33.65
N THR A 143 -25.88 -21.19 33.66
CA THR A 143 -25.91 -22.16 32.56
C THR A 143 -27.25 -22.09 31.77
N PRO A 144 -27.34 -22.55 30.49
CA PRO A 144 -27.09 -23.94 30.11
C PRO A 144 -26.19 -24.13 28.87
N THR A 145 -25.28 -25.09 29.02
CA THR A 145 -24.79 -26.07 28.03
C THR A 145 -25.31 -25.95 26.59
N HIS A 146 -24.47 -25.41 25.70
CA HIS A 146 -24.31 -25.95 24.35
C HIS A 146 -22.83 -26.06 24.04
N SER A 147 -22.32 -27.27 24.20
CA SER A 147 -21.05 -27.74 23.67
C SER A 147 -21.14 -27.69 22.15
N SER A 148 -20.60 -26.66 21.53
CA SER A 148 -20.38 -26.61 20.08
C SER A 148 -18.91 -26.25 19.87
N SER A 149 -18.15 -27.23 19.42
CA SER A 149 -16.79 -27.06 18.92
C SER A 149 -16.73 -25.84 18.01
N THR A 150 -15.99 -24.81 18.39
CA THR A 150 -15.85 -23.60 17.58
C THR A 150 -15.15 -23.95 16.27
N ILE A 151 -15.93 -24.21 15.21
CA ILE A 151 -15.41 -24.39 13.86
C ILE A 151 -14.79 -23.06 13.42
N GLU A 152 -13.46 -23.01 13.30
CA GLU A 152 -12.72 -21.87 12.76
C GLU A 152 -12.61 -21.97 11.24
N VAL A 153 -13.56 -21.41 10.51
CA VAL A 153 -13.48 -21.31 9.04
C VAL A 153 -12.75 -20.01 8.65
N LYS A 154 -11.55 -20.13 8.08
CA LYS A 154 -10.75 -18.97 7.61
C LYS A 154 -10.85 -18.82 6.10
N GLY A 155 -11.00 -17.59 5.62
CA GLY A 155 -11.10 -17.30 4.18
C GLY A 155 -9.84 -17.63 3.36
N SER A 156 -8.72 -17.95 4.02
CA SER A 156 -7.49 -18.45 3.38
C SER A 156 -7.52 -19.94 3.05
N MET A 157 -8.43 -20.72 3.65
CA MET A 157 -8.58 -22.15 3.42
C MET A 157 -9.22 -22.43 2.05
N HIS A 158 -8.92 -23.60 1.48
CA HIS A 158 -9.58 -24.09 0.27
C HIS A 158 -10.83 -24.89 0.62
N LEU A 159 -11.86 -24.83 -0.24
CA LEU A 159 -13.15 -25.49 0.03
C LEU A 159 -13.00 -27.02 0.13
N ASN A 160 -12.13 -27.62 -0.69
CA ASN A 160 -11.81 -29.05 -0.64
C ASN A 160 -11.07 -29.47 0.65
N GLU A 161 -10.14 -28.64 1.10
CA GLU A 161 -9.37 -28.84 2.34
C GLU A 161 -10.29 -28.74 3.56
N LEU A 162 -11.21 -27.77 3.55
CA LEU A 162 -12.24 -27.62 4.58
C LEU A 162 -13.18 -28.82 4.61
N ALA A 163 -13.68 -29.25 3.46
CA ALA A 163 -14.57 -30.41 3.35
C ALA A 163 -13.89 -31.71 3.82
N SER A 164 -12.63 -31.92 3.44
CA SER A 164 -11.83 -33.06 3.91
C SER A 164 -11.56 -32.99 5.42
N GLN A 165 -11.37 -31.79 5.98
CA GLN A 165 -11.11 -31.59 7.40
C GLN A 165 -12.32 -31.94 8.27
N PHE A 166 -13.53 -31.63 7.80
CA PHE A 166 -14.77 -31.87 8.52
C PHE A 166 -15.51 -33.14 8.05
N GLN A 167 -14.89 -33.97 7.19
CA GLN A 167 -15.46 -35.18 6.62
C GLN A 167 -16.80 -34.96 5.88
N VAL A 168 -16.99 -33.76 5.33
CA VAL A 168 -18.19 -33.39 4.58
C VAL A 168 -17.94 -33.53 3.07
N SER A 169 -18.96 -33.92 2.30
CA SER A 169 -18.84 -33.99 0.84
C SER A 169 -18.79 -32.59 0.20
N THR A 170 -17.72 -32.32 -0.56
CA THR A 170 -17.59 -31.08 -1.35
C THR A 170 -18.74 -30.86 -2.32
N SER A 171 -19.33 -31.93 -2.86
CA SER A 171 -20.44 -31.84 -3.81
C SER A 171 -21.74 -31.34 -3.17
N THR A 172 -22.02 -31.71 -1.92
CA THR A 172 -23.20 -31.26 -1.17
C THR A 172 -23.12 -29.76 -0.87
N ILE A 173 -21.96 -29.32 -0.40
CA ILE A 173 -21.69 -27.91 -0.09
C ILE A 173 -21.80 -27.03 -1.36
N ILE A 174 -21.29 -27.52 -2.49
CA ILE A 174 -21.35 -26.82 -3.78
C ILE A 174 -22.79 -26.71 -4.30
N ALA A 175 -23.58 -27.78 -4.19
CA ALA A 175 -24.97 -27.81 -4.63
C ALA A 175 -25.85 -26.88 -3.78
N GLN A 176 -25.69 -26.90 -2.46
CA GLN A 176 -26.49 -26.08 -1.54
C GLN A 176 -26.11 -24.60 -1.58
N MET A 177 -24.84 -24.25 -1.85
CA MET A 177 -24.40 -22.87 -2.00
C MET A 177 -24.46 -22.34 -3.45
N GLY A 178 -24.93 -23.13 -4.42
CA GLY A 178 -25.01 -22.72 -5.83
C GLY A 178 -23.65 -22.41 -6.47
N ILE A 179 -22.58 -23.05 -5.99
CA ILE A 179 -21.22 -22.88 -6.50
C ILE A 179 -21.04 -23.75 -7.75
N SER A 180 -20.20 -23.32 -8.70
CA SER A 180 -19.87 -24.16 -9.86
C SER A 180 -18.92 -25.30 -9.45
N PRO A 181 -19.13 -26.56 -9.91
CA PRO A 181 -18.21 -27.68 -9.62
C PRO A 181 -16.76 -27.42 -10.04
N LYS A 182 -16.54 -26.52 -11.00
CA LYS A 182 -15.22 -26.11 -11.49
C LYS A 182 -14.43 -25.25 -10.47
N ASP A 183 -15.10 -24.66 -9.49
CA ASP A 183 -14.51 -23.77 -8.50
C ASP A 183 -14.28 -24.43 -7.13
N SER A 184 -14.48 -25.75 -7.04
CA SER A 184 -14.32 -26.58 -5.83
C SER A 184 -12.93 -26.51 -5.19
N CYS A 185 -11.88 -26.26 -5.98
CA CYS A 185 -10.51 -26.15 -5.50
C CYS A 185 -10.09 -24.71 -5.11
N GLN A 186 -11.01 -23.74 -5.14
CA GLN A 186 -10.68 -22.35 -4.82
C GLN A 186 -10.68 -22.07 -3.32
N ARG A 187 -10.00 -20.98 -2.95
CA ARG A 187 -10.05 -20.43 -1.59
C ARG A 187 -11.44 -19.91 -1.27
N ILE A 188 -11.91 -20.17 -0.05
CA ILE A 188 -13.20 -19.73 0.46
C ILE A 188 -13.36 -18.22 0.35
N GLY A 189 -12.30 -17.44 0.59
CA GLY A 189 -12.33 -15.99 0.44
C GLY A 189 -12.57 -15.51 -0.99
N ARG A 190 -12.12 -16.26 -2.01
CA ARG A 190 -12.41 -15.96 -3.43
C ARG A 190 -13.84 -16.35 -3.78
N LEU A 191 -14.29 -17.51 -3.30
CA LEU A 191 -15.67 -17.98 -3.48
C LEU A 191 -16.68 -17.01 -2.85
N LYS A 192 -16.40 -16.53 -1.63
CA LYS A 192 -17.18 -15.49 -0.94
C LYS A 192 -17.36 -14.24 -1.80
N LYS A 193 -16.28 -13.77 -2.43
CA LYS A 193 -16.30 -12.58 -3.28
C LYS A 193 -17.01 -12.82 -4.62
N LYS A 194 -16.92 -14.05 -5.16
CA LYS A 194 -17.49 -14.42 -6.46
C LYS A 194 -18.98 -14.74 -6.40
N TYR A 195 -19.44 -15.36 -5.31
CA TYR A 195 -20.80 -15.87 -5.14
C TYR A 195 -21.62 -15.09 -4.09
N GLY A 196 -20.99 -14.21 -3.31
CA GLY A 196 -21.70 -13.25 -2.46
C GLY A 196 -22.21 -13.80 -1.12
N PHE A 197 -21.88 -15.04 -0.74
CA PHE A 197 -22.31 -15.62 0.54
C PHE A 197 -21.50 -15.12 1.74
N ALA A 198 -22.07 -15.20 2.94
CA ALA A 198 -21.40 -14.82 4.18
C ALA A 198 -20.67 -16.01 4.84
N MET A 199 -19.60 -15.73 5.60
CA MET A 199 -18.79 -16.79 6.23
C MET A 199 -19.56 -17.59 7.29
N HIS A 200 -20.57 -16.95 7.92
CA HIS A 200 -21.41 -17.62 8.91
C HIS A 200 -22.40 -18.61 8.26
N GLU A 201 -22.89 -18.32 7.05
CA GLU A 201 -23.78 -19.22 6.29
C GLU A 201 -23.03 -20.50 5.91
N LEU A 202 -21.79 -20.37 5.45
CA LEU A 202 -20.91 -21.50 5.18
C LEU A 202 -20.67 -22.35 6.45
N LYS A 203 -20.46 -21.69 7.59
CA LYS A 203 -20.24 -22.36 8.87
C LYS A 203 -21.48 -23.13 9.34
N GLN A 204 -22.66 -22.51 9.27
CA GLN A 204 -23.93 -23.16 9.61
C GLN A 204 -24.20 -24.36 8.71
N LEU A 205 -23.91 -24.26 7.42
CA LEU A 205 -24.09 -25.37 6.47
C LEU A 205 -23.20 -26.57 6.81
N ILE A 206 -21.95 -26.31 7.18
CA ILE A 206 -21.02 -27.36 7.61
C ILE A 206 -21.45 -27.97 8.94
N GLU A 207 -21.92 -27.16 9.89
CA GLU A 207 -22.45 -27.67 11.17
C GLU A 207 -23.70 -28.54 10.99
N LEU A 208 -24.57 -28.17 10.04
CA LEU A 208 -25.77 -28.96 9.69
C LEU A 208 -25.38 -30.30 9.06
N GLU A 209 -24.42 -30.29 8.13
CA GLU A 209 -23.97 -31.50 7.42
C GLU A 209 -23.08 -32.40 8.29
N MET A 210 -22.40 -31.87 9.30
CA MET A 210 -21.67 -32.67 10.30
C MET A 210 -22.59 -33.42 11.27
N ASN A 211 -23.81 -32.91 11.49
CA ASN A 211 -24.79 -33.46 12.42
C ASN A 211 -25.82 -34.39 11.75
N ASN A 212 -25.68 -34.63 10.44
CA ASN A 212 -26.57 -35.45 9.61
C ASN A 212 -25.82 -36.68 9.10
#